data_AF-A0ABD6D0A5-F1
#
_entry.id   AF-A0ABD6D0A5-F1
#
_cell.length_a   1.000
_cell.length_b   1.000
_cell.length_c   1.000
_cell.angle_alpha   90.00
_cell.angle_beta   90.00
_cell.angle_gamma   90.00
#
_symmetry.space_group_name_H-M   'P 1'
#
loop_
_entity.id
_entity.type
_entity.pdbx_description
1 polymer ?
#
loop_
_entity_poly.entity_id
_entity_poly.type
_entity_poly.pdbx_seq_one_letter_code
_entity_poly.pdbx_strand_id
1 'polypeptide(L)'
;MTRRPRDVAASGAFALLSGVVLWPPGAVYWTGVAAAVGEAPTIGLVVFSAVALGTAFGHVTRIGVRRFLGGGVPAYVVGMVAIRVVSAPDSPVHLVWYAGLLACLSGGVALDGYVRGR
;
A
#
# COMPACT_ATOMS: atom_id res chain seq x y z
N MET A 1 26.22 10.55 3.83
CA MET A 1 25.73 9.18 3.49
C MET A 1 24.61 8.69 4.42
N THR A 2 23.66 9.56 4.83
CA THR A 2 22.61 9.25 5.83
C THR A 2 21.21 9.05 5.23
N ARG A 3 21.07 9.01 3.89
CA ARG A 3 19.75 8.94 3.22
C ARG A 3 19.08 7.56 3.30
N ARG A 4 19.83 6.47 3.36
CA ARG A 4 19.27 5.10 3.36
C ARG A 4 18.24 4.82 4.46
N PRO A 5 18.48 5.13 5.74
CA PRO A 5 17.49 4.87 6.79
C PRO A 5 16.24 5.75 6.65
N ARG A 6 16.38 7.00 6.17
CA ARG A 6 15.24 7.88 5.91
C ARG A 6 14.39 7.40 4.75
N ASP A 7 15.00 6.95 3.65
CA ASP A 7 14.29 6.39 2.50
C ASP A 7 13.46 5.16 2.90
N VAL A 8 14.03 4.29 3.73
CA VAL A 8 13.35 3.08 4.25
C VAL A 8 12.21 3.46 5.19
N ALA A 9 12.44 4.38 6.12
CA ALA A 9 11.40 4.86 7.04
C ALA A 9 10.24 5.53 6.30
N ALA A 10 10.54 6.41 5.33
CA ALA A 10 9.53 7.07 4.51
C ALA A 10 8.73 6.07 3.66
N SER A 11 9.39 5.07 3.07
CA SER A 11 8.72 4.02 2.30
C SER A 11 7.80 3.16 3.18
N GLY A 12 8.27 2.80 4.37
CA GLY A 12 7.47 2.04 5.34
C GLY A 12 6.27 2.84 5.85
N ALA A 13 6.48 4.10 6.24
CA ALA A 13 5.41 5.00 6.67
C ALA A 13 4.37 5.21 5.55
N PHE A 14 4.82 5.44 4.33
CA PHE A 14 3.94 5.59 3.19
C PHE A 14 3.12 4.32 2.91
N ALA A 15 3.76 3.14 2.96
CA ALA A 15 3.07 1.87 2.75
C ALA A 15 2.00 1.62 3.83
N LEU A 16 2.32 1.88 5.11
CA LEU A 16 1.37 1.78 6.23
C LEU A 16 0.21 2.76 6.08
N LEU A 17 0.52 4.04 5.87
CA LEU A 17 -0.50 5.09 5.74
C LEU A 17 -1.39 4.84 4.53
N SER A 18 -0.81 4.47 3.39
CA SER A 18 -1.59 4.15 2.18
C SER A 18 -2.46 2.93 2.41
N GLY A 19 -1.97 1.90 3.09
CA GLY A 19 -2.76 0.72 3.46
C GLY A 19 -3.96 1.09 4.34
N VAL A 20 -3.74 1.86 5.41
CA VAL A 20 -4.81 2.30 6.34
C VAL A 20 -5.79 3.24 5.65
N VAL A 21 -5.30 4.15 4.81
CA VAL A 21 -6.15 5.11 4.10
C VAL A 21 -6.96 4.41 3.03
N LEU A 22 -6.38 3.53 2.23
CA LEU A 22 -7.06 2.78 1.17
C LEU A 22 -7.98 1.71 1.72
N TRP A 23 -7.72 1.17 2.91
CA TRP A 23 -8.55 0.13 3.49
C TRP A 23 -8.42 0.14 5.02
N PRO A 24 -9.13 1.02 5.73
CA PRO A 24 -9.00 1.09 7.17
C PRO A 24 -9.54 -0.18 7.85
N PRO A 25 -8.88 -0.67 8.90
CA PRO A 25 -9.41 -1.78 9.68
C PRO A 25 -10.73 -1.37 10.35
N GLY A 26 -11.80 -2.07 10.01
CA GLY A 26 -13.13 -1.89 10.63
C GLY A 26 -13.99 -0.75 10.09
N ALA A 27 -13.51 0.05 9.12
CA ALA A 27 -14.31 1.13 8.53
C ALA A 27 -14.91 0.75 7.17
N VAL A 28 -16.20 1.05 7.03
CA VAL A 28 -17.13 0.50 6.04
C VAL A 28 -17.30 1.45 4.84
N TYR A 29 -16.46 2.48 4.66
CA TYR A 29 -16.76 3.53 3.66
C TYR A 29 -16.76 2.99 2.21
N TRP A 30 -16.00 1.93 1.92
CA TRP A 30 -16.08 1.22 0.64
C TRP A 30 -17.39 0.47 0.43
N THR A 31 -18.16 0.18 1.48
CA THR A 31 -19.48 -0.45 1.32
C THR A 31 -20.50 0.50 0.71
N GLY A 32 -20.41 1.80 0.98
CA GLY A 32 -21.25 2.79 0.31
C GLY A 32 -20.94 2.86 -1.19
N VAL A 33 -19.66 2.80 -1.54
CA VAL A 33 -19.21 2.75 -2.94
C VAL A 33 -19.58 1.42 -3.59
N ALA A 34 -19.39 0.30 -2.91
CA ALA A 34 -19.75 -1.03 -3.40
C ALA A 34 -21.26 -1.19 -3.59
N ALA A 35 -22.07 -0.57 -2.72
CA ALA A 35 -23.52 -0.54 -2.87
C ALA A 35 -23.96 0.29 -4.08
N ALA A 36 -23.25 1.38 -4.41
CA ALA A 36 -23.58 2.26 -5.52
C ALA A 36 -23.09 1.75 -6.88
N VAL A 37 -21.88 1.19 -6.93
CA VAL A 37 -21.18 0.88 -8.19
C VAL A 37 -20.93 -0.62 -8.36
N GLY A 38 -21.01 -1.41 -7.29
CA GLY A 38 -20.69 -2.83 -7.24
C GLY A 38 -19.33 -3.14 -6.63
N GLU A 39 -19.15 -4.38 -6.15
CA GLU A 39 -17.91 -4.83 -5.49
C GLU A 39 -16.71 -4.84 -6.44
N ALA A 40 -16.87 -5.43 -7.64
CA ALA A 40 -15.80 -5.52 -8.63
C ALA A 40 -15.21 -4.15 -9.04
N PRO A 41 -16.01 -3.13 -9.41
CA PRO A 41 -15.47 -1.81 -9.72
C PRO A 41 -14.89 -1.10 -8.50
N THR A 42 -15.40 -1.36 -7.30
CA THR A 42 -14.82 -0.83 -6.05
C THR A 42 -13.41 -1.36 -5.83
N ILE A 43 -13.21 -2.68 -5.99
CA ILE A 43 -11.89 -3.31 -5.94
C ILE A 43 -10.97 -2.74 -7.02
N GLY A 44 -11.48 -2.58 -8.25
CA GLY A 44 -10.73 -1.96 -9.35
C GLY A 44 -10.26 -0.54 -9.01
N LEU A 45 -11.12 0.27 -8.39
CA LEU A 45 -10.79 1.63 -7.97
C LEU A 45 -9.73 1.65 -6.86
N VAL A 46 -9.81 0.75 -5.88
CA VAL A 46 -8.80 0.61 -4.83
C VAL A 46 -7.44 0.23 -5.42
N VAL A 47 -7.40 -0.78 -6.29
CA VAL A 47 -6.18 -1.24 -6.97
C VAL A 47 -5.59 -0.12 -7.82
N PHE A 48 -6.42 0.56 -8.61
CA PHE A 48 -5.99 1.69 -9.43
C PHE A 48 -5.41 2.82 -8.57
N SER A 49 -6.08 3.16 -7.47
CA SER A 49 -5.61 4.18 -6.52
C SER A 49 -4.28 3.79 -5.88
N ALA A 50 -4.11 2.52 -5.51
CA ALA A 50 -2.85 2.00 -4.99
C ALA A 50 -1.71 2.12 -6.02
N VAL A 51 -1.95 1.72 -7.27
CA VAL A 51 -0.93 1.89 -8.33
C VAL A 51 -0.60 3.36 -8.54
N ALA A 52 -1.61 4.23 -8.65
CA ALA A 52 -1.42 5.68 -8.83
C ALA A 52 -0.62 6.31 -7.69
N LEU A 53 -0.92 5.94 -6.43
CA LEU A 53 -0.19 6.38 -5.25
C LEU A 53 1.27 5.90 -5.27
N GLY A 54 1.49 4.63 -5.63
CA GLY A 54 2.84 4.08 -5.81
C GLY A 54 3.64 4.83 -6.87
N THR A 55 3.03 5.10 -8.02
CA THR A 55 3.63 5.87 -9.11
C THR A 55 3.95 7.29 -8.67
N ALA A 56 3.02 8.00 -8.04
CA ALA A 56 3.23 9.35 -7.52
C ALA A 56 4.38 9.40 -6.49
N PHE A 57 4.42 8.42 -5.57
CA PHE A 57 5.50 8.30 -4.60
C PHE A 57 6.86 8.08 -5.27
N GLY A 58 6.95 7.14 -6.22
CA GLY A 58 8.16 6.91 -7.01
C GLY A 58 8.61 8.16 -7.78
N HIS A 59 7.64 8.92 -8.28
CA HIS A 59 7.89 10.13 -9.04
C HIS A 59 8.50 11.23 -8.18
N VAL A 60 7.88 11.51 -7.03
CA VAL A 60 8.27 12.56 -6.08
C VAL A 60 9.56 12.22 -5.34
N THR A 61 9.69 11.00 -4.84
CA THR A 61 10.81 10.61 -3.97
C THR A 61 12.02 10.08 -4.73
N ARG A 62 11.84 9.66 -5.99
CA ARG A 62 12.87 9.01 -6.83
C ARG A 62 13.43 7.73 -6.19
N ILE A 63 12.70 7.14 -5.23
CA ILE A 63 13.06 5.90 -4.57
C ILE A 63 12.70 4.72 -5.49
N GLY A 64 13.68 3.86 -5.77
CA GLY A 64 13.46 2.65 -6.55
C GLY A 64 12.72 1.56 -5.77
N VAL A 65 12.05 0.66 -6.50
CA VAL A 65 11.21 -0.42 -5.93
C VAL A 65 11.92 -1.27 -4.88
N ARG A 66 13.22 -1.56 -5.05
CA ARG A 66 14.00 -2.35 -4.08
C ARG A 66 14.11 -1.67 -2.71
N ARG A 67 14.27 -0.34 -2.68
CA ARG A 67 14.33 0.43 -1.43
C ARG A 67 12.94 0.61 -0.84
N PHE A 68 11.94 0.79 -1.69
CA PHE A 68 10.54 0.84 -1.28
C PHE A 68 10.15 -0.44 -0.52
N LEU A 69 10.43 -1.61 -1.11
CA LEU A 69 10.18 -2.90 -0.48
C LEU A 69 10.98 -3.10 0.82
N GLY A 70 12.20 -2.55 0.89
CA GLY A 70 13.01 -2.57 2.11
C GLY A 70 12.35 -1.90 3.32
N GLY A 71 11.49 -0.88 3.09
CA GLY A 71 10.66 -0.27 4.14
C GLY A 71 9.24 -0.83 4.21
N GLY A 72 8.65 -1.13 3.06
CA GLY A 72 7.27 -1.58 2.91
C GLY A 72 7.02 -2.98 3.48
N VAL A 73 7.97 -3.92 3.34
CA VAL A 73 7.81 -5.28 3.87
C VAL A 73 7.82 -5.30 5.42
N PRO A 74 8.81 -4.67 6.11
CA PRO A 74 8.75 -4.55 7.57
C PRO A 74 7.49 -3.81 8.04
N ALA A 75 7.11 -2.74 7.34
CA ALA A 75 5.92 -1.96 7.64
C ALA A 75 4.62 -2.79 7.51
N TYR A 76 4.52 -3.65 6.49
CA TYR A 76 3.45 -4.62 6.34
C TYR A 76 3.41 -5.58 7.53
N VAL A 77 4.54 -6.19 7.91
CA VAL A 77 4.60 -7.11 9.06
C VAL A 77 4.15 -6.41 10.35
N VAL A 78 4.65 -5.21 10.62
CA VAL A 78 4.26 -4.40 11.79
C VAL A 78 2.77 -4.08 11.76
N GLY A 79 2.25 -3.65 10.60
CA GLY A 79 0.83 -3.37 10.42
C GLY A 79 -0.05 -4.60 10.68
N MET A 80 0.37 -5.78 10.20
CA MET A 80 -0.39 -7.02 10.40
C MET A 80 -0.39 -7.44 11.88
N VAL A 81 0.75 -7.29 12.57
CA VAL A 81 0.82 -7.52 14.02
C VAL A 81 -0.09 -6.55 14.76
N ALA A 82 -0.07 -5.27 14.41
CA ALA A 82 -0.92 -4.25 15.04
C ALA A 82 -2.41 -4.55 14.83
N ILE A 83 -2.83 -4.87 13.61
CA ILE A 83 -4.23 -5.25 13.31
C ILE A 83 -4.62 -6.50 14.10
N ARG A 84 -3.73 -7.49 14.21
CA ARG A 84 -4.01 -8.71 14.95
C ARG A 84 -4.21 -8.46 16.45
N VAL A 85 -3.41 -7.57 17.03
CA VAL A 85 -3.49 -7.19 18.45
C VAL A 85 -4.73 -6.34 18.73
N VAL A 86 -5.05 -5.39 17.86
CA VAL A 86 -6.13 -4.42 18.09
C VAL A 86 -7.51 -4.98 17.73
N SER A 87 -7.61 -5.70 16.61
CA SER A 87 -8.91 -6.08 16.04
C SER A 87 -9.25 -7.55 16.20
N ALA A 88 -8.31 -8.40 16.67
CA ALA A 88 -8.47 -9.85 16.80
C ALA A 88 -9.27 -10.49 15.63
N PRO A 89 -8.85 -10.28 14.36
CA PRO A 89 -9.63 -10.67 13.21
C PRO A 89 -9.78 -12.20 13.12
N ASP A 90 -11.00 -12.66 12.88
CA ASP A 90 -11.35 -14.08 12.78
C ASP A 90 -10.84 -14.77 11.49
N SER A 91 -10.43 -13.99 10.49
CA SER A 91 -10.06 -14.49 9.17
C SER A 91 -8.73 -13.91 8.65
N PRO A 92 -7.87 -14.71 7.99
CA PRO A 92 -6.57 -14.28 7.46
C PRO A 92 -6.67 -13.42 6.19
N VAL A 93 -7.88 -13.11 5.70
CA VAL A 93 -8.10 -12.34 4.47
C VAL A 93 -7.38 -10.98 4.49
N HIS A 94 -7.28 -10.34 5.66
CA HIS A 94 -6.54 -9.09 5.82
C HIS A 94 -5.08 -9.21 5.37
N LEU A 95 -4.40 -10.33 5.67
CA LEU A 95 -3.01 -10.56 5.24
C LEU A 95 -2.89 -10.50 3.71
N VAL A 96 -3.74 -11.25 3.01
CA VAL A 96 -3.72 -11.33 1.54
C VAL A 96 -4.07 -9.98 0.93
N TRP A 97 -5.06 -9.29 1.48
CA TRP A 97 -5.51 -8.00 0.97
C TRP A 97 -4.43 -6.91 1.11
N TYR A 98 -3.84 -6.75 2.29
CA TYR A 98 -2.78 -5.77 2.50
C TYR A 98 -1.48 -6.13 1.75
N ALA A 99 -1.21 -7.43 1.53
CA ALA A 99 -0.12 -7.86 0.66
C ALA A 99 -0.39 -7.45 -0.81
N GLY A 100 -1.63 -7.61 -1.29
CA GLY A 100 -2.07 -7.13 -2.59
C GLY A 100 -1.91 -5.62 -2.77
N LEU A 101 -2.28 -4.84 -1.75
CA LEU A 101 -2.07 -3.39 -1.75
C LEU A 101 -0.58 -3.04 -1.83
N LEU A 102 0.27 -3.70 -1.03
CA LEU A 102 1.71 -3.49 -1.10
C LEU A 102 2.29 -3.84 -2.48
N ALA A 103 1.79 -4.90 -3.10
CA ALA A 103 2.18 -5.28 -4.46
C ALA A 103 1.76 -4.21 -5.49
N CYS A 104 0.56 -3.66 -5.38
CA CYS A 104 0.06 -2.59 -6.26
C CYS A 104 0.88 -1.30 -6.10
N LEU A 105 1.14 -0.87 -4.86
CA LEU A 105 2.01 0.27 -4.55
C LEU A 105 3.42 0.06 -5.15
N SER A 106 4.00 -1.12 -4.93
CA SER A 106 5.32 -1.48 -5.47
C SER A 106 5.34 -1.51 -7.00
N GLY A 107 4.27 -2.01 -7.61
CA GLY A 107 4.06 -2.00 -9.06
C GLY A 107 4.01 -0.58 -9.61
N GLY A 108 3.31 0.34 -8.94
CA GLY A 108 3.28 1.76 -9.29
C GLY A 108 4.66 2.42 -9.24
N VAL A 109 5.44 2.14 -8.19
CA VAL A 109 6.84 2.62 -8.06
C VAL A 109 7.72 2.05 -9.18
N ALA A 110 7.55 0.77 -9.51
CA ALA A 110 8.29 0.13 -10.60
C ALA A 110 7.92 0.72 -11.97
N LEU A 111 6.64 1.01 -12.21
CA LEU A 111 6.16 1.61 -13.45
C LEU A 111 6.80 2.98 -13.71
N ASP A 112 6.85 3.85 -12.70
CA ASP A 112 7.52 5.16 -12.82
C ASP A 112 9.05 5.02 -12.95
N GLY A 113 9.65 3.99 -12.37
CA GLY A 113 11.04 3.62 -12.66
C GLY A 113 11.26 3.24 -14.13
N TYR A 114 10.36 2.46 -14.70
CA TYR A 114 10.40 2.03 -16.10
C TYR A 114 10.19 3.21 -17.08
N VAL A 115 9.19 4.05 -16.83
CA VAL A 115 8.88 5.22 -17.67
C VAL A 115 10.06 6.19 -17.73
N ARG A 116 10.81 6.35 -16.65
CA ARG A 116 11.99 7.25 -16.59
C ARG A 116 13.27 6.65 -17.15
N GLY A 117 13.33 5.32 -17.31
CA GLY A 117 14.47 4.62 -17.89
C GLY A 117 14.41 4.51 -19.42
N ARG A 118 13.27 4.85 -20.02
CA ARG A 118 13.14 5.15 -21.46
C ARG A 118 13.45 6.61 -21.73
#